data_AF-A0A7I9YIR9-F1
#
_entry.id   AF-A0A7I9YIR9-F1
#
_cell.length_a   1.000
_cell.length_b   1.000
_cell.length_c   1.000
_cell.angle_alpha   90.00
_cell.angle_beta   90.00
_cell.angle_gamma   90.00
#
_symmetry.space_group_name_H-M   'P 1'
#
loop_
_entity.id
_entity.type
_entity.pdbx_description
1 polymer ?
#
loop_
_entity_poly.entity_id
_entity_poly.type
_entity_poly.pdbx_seq_one_letter_code
_entity_poly.pdbx_strand_id
1 'polypeptide(L)'
;MSVVESYRKFLPADVAVQYLDPSGHPTPSTARYPRPDGARLIEMHRKMLLGRRFDEQATALTKQGRLAVYPSSHGQEACQIAAGMCLHSHDWIFPTYRDSMALVARGVDPVEVLAMFAGDWHCCYNPVAHRAAPQCTPLATQLLHAVGLAHGHARNRNQIVVLALCGDGATSEGDFHEALNFAAVLKAPVIFLVQNNGFAISVPLARQSAAPSLAHKGVGYGIGSEQVDGNDPVAMLAVLDEARRYVLDGNGPVIVEAHTYRIDGHTNADDPTRYRTADEVQRWCARDPIARLDAYLRAVGLIDDADIAAIKAEAETLAAAVRNGMNADRPVDPDDLFRFVFAEPTPALREQHAQARAELAFELAQVVSQ
;
A
#
# COMPACT_ATOMS: atom_id res chain seq x y z
N MET A 1 -10.35 -5.03 33.62
CA MET A 1 -10.49 -3.88 32.70
C MET A 1 -11.87 -3.95 32.09
N SER A 2 -12.65 -2.88 32.18
CA SER A 2 -13.93 -2.82 31.46
C SER A 2 -13.66 -2.80 29.95
N VAL A 3 -14.61 -3.30 29.15
CA VAL A 3 -14.56 -3.24 27.68
C VAL A 3 -14.25 -1.81 27.19
N VAL A 4 -14.75 -0.79 27.90
CA VAL A 4 -14.49 0.63 27.63
C VAL A 4 -13.03 1.07 27.91
N GLU A 5 -12.36 0.46 28.89
CA GLU A 5 -10.97 0.81 29.23
C GLU A 5 -9.96 0.31 28.20
N SER A 6 -10.19 -0.86 27.60
CA SER A 6 -9.35 -1.38 26.50
C SER A 6 -9.37 -0.48 25.26
N TYR A 7 -10.47 0.24 25.03
CA TYR A 7 -10.62 1.10 23.85
C TYR A 7 -9.96 2.47 23.96
N ARG A 8 -9.67 2.96 25.18
CA ARG A 8 -9.23 4.36 25.38
C ARG A 8 -7.96 4.74 24.63
N LYS A 9 -7.13 3.77 24.24
CA LYS A 9 -5.88 4.05 23.53
C LYS A 9 -6.10 4.38 22.06
N PHE A 10 -7.08 3.73 21.42
CA PHE A 10 -7.45 3.89 20.01
C PHE A 10 -8.95 4.26 19.92
N LEU A 11 -9.33 5.40 20.49
CA LEU A 11 -10.56 6.08 20.07
C LEU A 11 -10.15 7.15 19.04
N PRO A 12 -10.96 7.42 18.00
CA PRO A 12 -10.59 8.38 16.98
C PRO A 12 -10.25 9.71 17.64
N ALA A 13 -9.03 10.20 17.46
CA ALA A 13 -8.70 11.54 17.94
C ALA A 13 -9.57 12.57 17.21
N ASP A 14 -9.95 13.64 17.92
CA ASP A 14 -10.70 14.77 17.34
C ASP A 14 -9.92 15.45 16.21
N VAL A 15 -8.58 15.36 16.28
CA VAL A 15 -7.63 15.87 15.29
C VAL A 15 -6.63 14.77 14.97
N ALA A 16 -6.27 14.64 13.70
CA ALA A 16 -5.27 13.67 13.25
C ALA A 16 -3.95 13.84 14.01
N VAL A 17 -3.38 12.71 14.44
CA VAL A 17 -2.07 12.66 15.10
C VAL A 17 -1.01 13.25 14.16
N GLN A 18 -0.27 14.23 14.67
CA GLN A 18 0.79 14.91 13.94
C GLN A 18 1.91 15.26 14.92
N TYR A 19 3.15 14.94 14.61
CA TYR A 19 4.37 15.31 15.33
C TYR A 19 5.22 16.35 14.61
N LEU A 20 5.12 16.45 13.28
CA LEU A 20 5.80 17.42 12.45
C LEU A 20 4.79 18.26 11.66
N ASP A 21 4.92 19.58 11.73
CA ASP A 21 4.20 20.48 10.84
C ASP A 21 4.70 20.35 9.39
N PRO A 22 4.02 20.93 8.38
CA PRO A 22 4.44 20.85 6.99
C PRO A 22 5.86 21.37 6.70
N SER A 23 6.43 22.20 7.57
CA SER A 23 7.80 22.73 7.45
C SER A 23 8.84 21.86 8.15
N GLY A 24 8.43 20.74 8.76
CA GLY A 24 9.32 19.83 9.48
C GLY A 24 9.62 20.24 10.92
N HIS A 25 8.92 21.23 11.49
CA HIS A 25 9.10 21.58 12.89
C HIS A 25 8.26 20.69 13.80
N PRO A 26 8.78 20.30 14.98
CA PRO A 26 7.99 19.58 15.97
C PRO A 26 6.75 20.37 16.40
N THR A 27 5.60 19.72 16.37
CA THR A 27 4.36 20.28 16.92
C THR A 27 4.31 20.09 18.45
N PRO A 28 3.49 20.87 19.18
CA PRO A 28 3.25 20.67 20.61
C PRO A 28 2.31 19.47 20.88
N SER A 29 2.22 18.52 19.94
CA SER A 29 1.29 17.41 19.98
C SER A 29 1.36 16.66 21.31
N THR A 30 0.19 16.52 21.92
CA THR A 30 -0.04 15.74 23.14
C THR A 30 -0.28 14.26 22.82
N ALA A 31 -0.08 13.84 21.57
CA ALA A 31 -0.33 12.48 21.12
C ALA A 31 0.49 11.46 21.92
N ARG A 32 -0.14 10.29 22.14
CA ARG A 32 0.23 9.30 23.16
C ARG A 32 1.27 8.28 22.71
N TYR A 33 1.76 8.38 21.47
CA TYR A 33 2.54 7.32 20.83
C TYR A 33 4.04 7.61 20.89
N PRO A 34 4.88 6.64 21.32
CA PRO A 34 6.33 6.83 21.33
C PRO A 34 6.85 7.21 19.94
N ARG A 35 7.68 8.26 19.87
CA ARG A 35 8.32 8.65 18.61
C ARG A 35 9.39 7.62 18.22
N PRO A 36 9.52 7.26 16.92
CA PRO A 36 10.63 6.44 16.45
C PRO A 36 11.98 7.11 16.74
N ASP A 37 13.02 6.29 16.89
CA ASP A 37 14.39 6.79 17.03
C ASP A 37 14.94 7.36 15.71
N GLY A 38 16.04 8.10 15.81
CA GLY A 38 16.67 8.77 14.66
C GLY A 38 17.09 7.80 13.55
N ALA A 39 17.56 6.59 13.88
CA ALA A 39 17.97 5.60 12.89
C ALA A 39 16.79 5.12 12.05
N ARG A 40 15.63 4.87 12.68
CA ARG A 40 14.40 4.52 11.98
C ARG A 40 13.88 5.68 11.13
N LEU A 41 14.02 6.92 11.58
CA LEU A 41 13.63 8.09 10.79
C LEU A 41 14.54 8.29 9.57
N ILE A 42 15.85 8.03 9.68
CA ILE A 42 16.78 8.05 8.53
C ILE A 42 16.40 6.96 7.51
N GLU A 43 16.10 5.74 7.97
CA GLU A 43 15.68 4.66 7.05
C GLU A 43 14.31 4.95 6.41
N MET A 44 13.38 5.56 7.15
CA MET A 44 12.10 6.05 6.61
C MET A 44 12.32 7.07 5.50
N HIS A 45 13.20 8.04 5.75
CA HIS A 45 13.56 9.06 4.77
C HIS A 45 14.16 8.43 3.50
N ARG A 46 15.15 7.55 3.68
CA ARG A 46 15.78 6.82 2.58
C ARG A 46 14.77 6.03 1.77
N LYS A 47 13.93 5.21 2.40
CA LYS A 47 12.92 4.40 1.70
C LYS A 47 11.87 5.25 0.98
N MET A 48 11.47 6.42 1.50
CA MET A 48 10.56 7.32 0.77
C MET A 48 11.21 7.92 -0.48
N LEU A 49 12.48 8.30 -0.42
CA LEU A 49 13.23 8.78 -1.60
C LEU A 49 13.34 7.69 -2.69
N LEU A 50 13.70 6.47 -2.30
CA LEU A 50 13.72 5.32 -3.21
C LEU A 50 12.33 5.05 -3.79
N GLY A 51 11.29 5.09 -2.95
CA GLY A 51 9.90 4.89 -3.35
C GLY A 51 9.41 5.93 -4.36
N ARG A 52 9.62 7.23 -4.09
CA ARG A 52 9.27 8.32 -5.01
C ARG A 52 9.97 8.14 -6.36
N ARG A 53 11.26 7.83 -6.36
CA ARG A 53 12.01 7.64 -7.60
C ARG A 53 11.54 6.41 -8.39
N PHE A 54 11.22 5.31 -7.70
CA PHE A 54 10.58 4.15 -8.30
C PHE A 54 9.22 4.52 -8.95
N ASP A 55 8.36 5.26 -8.24
CA ASP A 55 7.04 5.67 -8.71
C ASP A 55 7.11 6.58 -9.94
N GLU A 56 8.06 7.53 -9.95
CA GLU A 56 8.36 8.38 -11.11
C GLU A 56 8.86 7.56 -12.31
N GLN A 57 9.71 6.56 -12.07
CA GLN A 57 10.21 5.66 -13.12
C GLN A 57 9.09 4.77 -13.69
N ALA A 58 8.20 4.24 -12.85
CA ALA A 58 7.01 3.50 -13.28
C ALA A 58 6.08 4.39 -14.12
N THR A 59 5.86 5.63 -13.69
CA THR A 59 5.10 6.62 -14.45
C THR A 59 5.76 6.91 -15.81
N ALA A 60 7.08 7.05 -15.88
CA ALA A 60 7.79 7.21 -17.15
C ALA A 60 7.62 5.98 -18.07
N LEU A 61 7.60 4.77 -17.52
CA LEU A 61 7.38 3.53 -18.29
C LEU A 61 5.98 3.46 -18.91
N THR A 62 4.94 4.01 -18.29
CA THR A 62 3.61 4.13 -18.93
C THR A 62 3.67 4.96 -20.22
N LYS A 63 4.40 6.08 -20.20
CA LYS A 63 4.55 6.97 -21.36
C LYS A 63 5.35 6.31 -22.50
N GLN A 64 6.14 5.29 -22.16
CA GLN A 64 6.91 4.48 -23.11
C GLN A 64 6.14 3.25 -23.61
N GLY A 65 4.90 3.05 -23.17
CA GLY A 65 4.09 1.87 -23.52
C GLY A 65 4.57 0.57 -22.89
N ARG A 66 5.42 0.63 -21.85
CA ARG A 66 5.91 -0.55 -21.13
C ARG A 66 4.97 -1.01 -20.03
N LEU A 67 4.11 -0.11 -19.53
CA LEU A 67 3.02 -0.40 -18.61
C LEU A 67 1.71 0.05 -19.25
N ALA A 68 0.70 -0.80 -19.21
CA ALA A 68 -0.64 -0.47 -19.72
C ALA A 68 -1.33 0.56 -18.81
N VAL A 69 -1.25 0.33 -17.50
CA VAL A 69 -1.84 1.21 -16.48
C VAL A 69 -0.94 1.26 -15.25
N TYR A 70 -0.72 2.44 -14.67
CA TYR A 70 -0.01 2.57 -13.40
C TYR A 70 -0.72 3.56 -12.46
N PRO A 71 -1.11 3.11 -11.25
CA PRO A 71 -1.67 3.96 -10.21
C PRO A 71 -0.57 4.57 -9.34
N SER A 72 -0.06 5.74 -9.75
CA SER A 72 0.98 6.46 -8.98
C SER A 72 0.57 6.71 -7.53
N SER A 73 1.55 6.63 -6.64
CA SER A 73 1.39 6.87 -5.21
C SER A 73 2.07 8.16 -4.75
N HIS A 74 2.39 9.05 -5.69
CA HIS A 74 3.00 10.35 -5.40
C HIS A 74 2.13 11.15 -4.41
N GLY A 75 2.73 11.49 -3.28
CA GLY A 75 2.12 12.20 -2.15
C GLY A 75 1.66 11.28 -1.02
N GLN A 76 1.68 9.96 -1.21
CA GLN A 76 1.31 8.93 -0.23
C GLN A 76 2.51 8.11 0.27
N GLU A 77 3.75 8.60 0.08
CA GLU A 77 4.98 7.86 0.39
C GLU A 77 5.02 7.45 1.86
N ALA A 78 4.74 8.39 2.76
CA ALA A 78 4.79 8.14 4.19
C ALA A 78 3.81 7.03 4.62
N CYS A 79 2.64 6.95 4.00
CA CYS A 79 1.67 5.90 4.27
C CYS A 79 2.22 4.52 3.90
N GLN A 80 2.74 4.38 2.67
CA GLN A 80 3.18 3.08 2.14
C GLN A 80 4.51 2.62 2.73
N ILE A 81 5.46 3.53 2.95
CA ILE A 81 6.75 3.18 3.54
C ILE A 81 6.57 2.83 5.02
N ALA A 82 5.76 3.57 5.78
CA ALA A 82 5.48 3.21 7.17
C ALA A 82 4.74 1.87 7.29
N ALA A 83 3.82 1.58 6.37
CA ALA A 83 3.16 0.28 6.27
C ALA A 83 4.19 -0.86 6.10
N GLY A 84 5.14 -0.71 5.17
CA GLY A 84 6.21 -1.69 4.97
C GLY A 84 7.18 -1.82 6.16
N MET A 85 7.49 -0.71 6.82
CA MET A 85 8.46 -0.66 7.92
C MET A 85 7.93 -1.09 9.28
N CYS A 86 6.62 -1.00 9.52
CA CYS A 86 6.05 -1.43 10.80
C CYS A 86 5.99 -2.95 10.93
N LEU A 87 6.02 -3.70 9.80
CA LEU A 87 5.88 -5.14 9.78
C LEU A 87 7.20 -5.86 10.04
N HIS A 88 7.16 -6.92 10.86
CA HIS A 88 8.26 -7.87 10.98
C HIS A 88 8.25 -8.88 9.82
N SER A 89 9.33 -9.63 9.66
CA SER A 89 9.49 -10.60 8.56
C SER A 89 8.37 -11.65 8.48
N HIS A 90 7.75 -12.02 9.59
CA HIS A 90 6.65 -12.99 9.66
C HIS A 90 5.24 -12.38 9.54
N ASP A 91 5.14 -11.05 9.55
CA ASP A 91 3.87 -10.34 9.41
C ASP A 91 3.46 -10.23 7.94
N TRP A 92 2.15 -10.16 7.68
CA TRP A 92 1.61 -10.12 6.33
C TRP A 92 1.11 -8.73 5.93
N ILE A 93 1.25 -8.38 4.66
CA ILE A 93 0.66 -7.20 4.04
C ILE A 93 -0.36 -7.58 2.97
N PHE A 94 -1.51 -6.91 2.95
CA PHE A 94 -2.57 -7.07 1.95
C PHE A 94 -2.76 -5.75 1.19
N PRO A 95 -2.08 -5.60 0.04
CA PRO A 95 -2.05 -4.37 -0.74
C PRO A 95 -3.31 -4.18 -1.62
N THR A 96 -3.55 -2.95 -2.01
CA THR A 96 -4.37 -2.58 -3.18
C THR A 96 -3.52 -2.53 -4.45
N TYR A 97 -4.16 -2.27 -5.58
CA TYR A 97 -3.47 -1.92 -6.83
C TYR A 97 -2.53 -0.70 -6.73
N ARG A 98 -2.73 0.22 -5.78
CA ARG A 98 -1.89 1.42 -5.65
C ARG A 98 -0.62 1.18 -4.82
N ASP A 99 -0.54 0.10 -4.07
CA ASP A 99 0.45 -0.06 -3.00
C ASP A 99 1.81 -0.62 -3.44
N SER A 100 2.26 -0.22 -4.63
CA SER A 100 3.51 -0.68 -5.23
C SER A 100 4.75 -0.29 -4.41
N MET A 101 4.78 0.92 -3.82
CA MET A 101 5.90 1.32 -2.96
C MET A 101 5.94 0.51 -1.66
N ALA A 102 4.79 0.15 -1.08
CA ALA A 102 4.73 -0.68 0.13
C ALA A 102 5.31 -2.08 -0.14
N LEU A 103 5.02 -2.66 -1.31
CA LEU A 103 5.56 -3.96 -1.72
C LEU A 103 7.07 -3.91 -1.96
N VAL A 104 7.57 -2.90 -2.66
CA VAL A 104 9.02 -2.70 -2.83
C VAL A 104 9.70 -2.48 -1.48
N ALA A 105 9.10 -1.70 -0.58
CA ALA A 105 9.62 -1.49 0.77
C ALA A 105 9.66 -2.77 1.61
N ARG A 106 8.74 -3.73 1.34
CA ARG A 106 8.69 -5.08 1.93
C ARG A 106 9.72 -6.03 1.31
N GLY A 107 10.41 -5.61 0.25
CA GLY A 107 11.49 -6.35 -0.40
C GLY A 107 11.03 -7.22 -1.58
N VAL A 108 9.85 -6.96 -2.14
CA VAL A 108 9.46 -7.55 -3.43
C VAL A 108 10.26 -6.89 -4.55
N ASP A 109 10.69 -7.65 -5.56
CA ASP A 109 11.38 -7.08 -6.71
C ASP A 109 10.48 -6.04 -7.41
N PRO A 110 10.95 -4.79 -7.60
CA PRO A 110 10.19 -3.75 -8.30
C PRO A 110 9.67 -4.16 -9.69
N VAL A 111 10.42 -5.00 -10.39
CA VAL A 111 10.09 -5.51 -11.72
C VAL A 111 8.94 -6.51 -11.64
N GLU A 112 8.90 -7.35 -10.60
CA GLU A 112 7.78 -8.26 -10.33
C GLU A 112 6.53 -7.49 -9.88
N VAL A 113 6.67 -6.45 -9.06
CA VAL A 113 5.56 -5.57 -8.68
C VAL A 113 4.94 -4.91 -9.92
N LEU A 114 5.75 -4.43 -10.85
CA LEU A 114 5.26 -3.74 -12.05
C LEU A 114 4.74 -4.66 -13.16
N ALA A 115 5.06 -5.95 -13.13
CA ALA A 115 4.72 -6.87 -14.21
C ALA A 115 3.20 -7.08 -14.38
N MET A 116 2.42 -7.00 -13.30
CA MET A 116 0.95 -7.00 -13.38
C MET A 116 0.42 -5.83 -14.22
N PHE A 117 1.04 -4.66 -14.09
CA PHE A 117 0.68 -3.44 -14.82
C PHE A 117 1.15 -3.45 -16.27
N ALA A 118 2.14 -4.29 -16.61
CA ALA A 118 2.54 -4.58 -17.98
C ALA A 118 1.60 -5.57 -18.69
N GLY A 119 0.69 -6.21 -17.96
CA GLY A 119 -0.18 -7.27 -18.49
C GLY A 119 0.52 -8.63 -18.61
N ASP A 120 1.57 -8.85 -17.82
CA ASP A 120 2.33 -10.11 -17.79
C ASP A 120 1.54 -11.19 -17.02
N TRP A 121 1.43 -11.09 -15.69
CA TRP A 121 0.68 -12.03 -14.86
C TRP A 121 -0.08 -11.35 -13.71
N HIS A 122 -1.07 -12.04 -13.15
CA HIS A 122 -1.90 -11.50 -12.05
C HIS A 122 -1.11 -11.28 -10.76
N CYS A 123 -0.08 -12.08 -10.51
CA CYS A 123 0.89 -11.90 -9.44
C CYS A 123 2.22 -12.46 -9.88
N CYS A 124 3.22 -11.60 -10.05
CA CYS A 124 4.51 -11.98 -10.60
C CYS A 124 5.60 -12.18 -9.53
N TYR A 125 5.22 -12.21 -8.25
CA TYR A 125 6.12 -12.50 -7.13
C TYR A 125 5.54 -13.62 -6.28
N ASN A 126 6.35 -14.25 -5.42
CA ASN A 126 5.89 -15.30 -4.52
C ASN A 126 5.25 -14.69 -3.25
N PRO A 127 3.91 -14.76 -3.07
CA PRO A 127 3.23 -14.12 -1.94
C PRO A 127 3.68 -14.66 -0.58
N VAL A 128 3.99 -15.96 -0.54
CA VAL A 128 4.40 -16.66 0.68
C VAL A 128 5.80 -16.26 1.08
N ALA A 129 6.73 -16.12 0.13
CA ALA A 129 8.12 -15.73 0.40
C ALA A 129 8.21 -14.31 0.96
N HIS A 130 7.44 -13.37 0.39
CA HIS A 130 7.44 -11.97 0.83
C HIS A 130 6.43 -11.66 1.94
N ARG A 131 5.54 -12.62 2.28
CA ARG A 131 4.40 -12.40 3.18
C ARG A 131 3.56 -11.19 2.71
N ALA A 132 3.35 -11.13 1.41
CA ALA A 132 2.60 -10.07 0.75
C ALA A 132 1.55 -10.72 -0.14
N ALA A 133 0.27 -10.47 0.13
CA ALA A 133 -0.79 -10.95 -0.73
C ALA A 133 -0.70 -10.26 -2.11
N PRO A 134 -1.18 -10.91 -3.19
CA PRO A 134 -1.26 -10.28 -4.51
C PRO A 134 -1.93 -8.91 -4.48
N GLN A 135 -1.49 -8.01 -5.37
CA GLN A 135 -2.17 -6.72 -5.55
C GLN A 135 -3.62 -6.95 -5.96
N CYS A 136 -4.53 -6.23 -5.29
CA CYS A 136 -5.96 -6.43 -5.47
C CYS A 136 -6.59 -5.25 -6.21
N THR A 137 -7.21 -5.53 -7.36
CA THR A 137 -7.94 -4.55 -8.17
C THR A 137 -9.38 -4.35 -7.69
N PRO A 138 -10.17 -5.41 -7.40
CA PRO A 138 -11.50 -5.25 -6.81
C PRO A 138 -11.42 -4.63 -5.41
N LEU A 139 -12.12 -3.50 -5.21
CA LEU A 139 -12.04 -2.74 -3.97
C LEU A 139 -12.49 -3.56 -2.75
N ALA A 140 -11.77 -3.40 -1.64
CA ALA A 140 -12.04 -4.00 -0.32
C ALA A 140 -12.00 -5.54 -0.21
N THR A 141 -12.08 -6.30 -1.30
CA THR A 141 -12.13 -7.78 -1.26
C THR A 141 -10.93 -8.40 -0.51
N GLN A 142 -9.74 -7.82 -0.63
CA GLN A 142 -8.54 -8.27 0.08
C GLN A 142 -8.63 -8.15 1.60
N LEU A 143 -9.52 -7.30 2.13
CA LEU A 143 -9.66 -7.07 3.56
C LEU A 143 -10.23 -8.32 4.27
N LEU A 144 -11.22 -8.99 3.68
CA LEU A 144 -11.74 -10.25 4.21
C LEU A 144 -10.70 -11.36 4.16
N HIS A 145 -9.90 -11.44 3.10
CA HIS A 145 -8.78 -12.38 3.02
C HIS A 145 -7.73 -12.12 4.10
N ALA A 146 -7.44 -10.85 4.40
CA ALA A 146 -6.54 -10.47 5.49
C ALA A 146 -7.03 -10.98 6.85
N VAL A 147 -8.34 -10.81 7.12
CA VAL A 147 -8.96 -11.32 8.35
C VAL A 147 -8.93 -12.84 8.41
N GLY A 148 -9.22 -13.52 7.30
CA GLY A 148 -9.15 -14.98 7.21
C GLY A 148 -7.73 -15.52 7.50
N LEU A 149 -6.71 -14.90 6.92
CA LEU A 149 -5.31 -15.26 7.17
C LEU A 149 -4.93 -15.04 8.65
N ALA A 150 -5.25 -13.86 9.20
CA ALA A 150 -5.00 -13.56 10.59
C ALA A 150 -5.68 -14.56 11.54
N HIS A 151 -6.93 -14.92 11.25
CA HIS A 151 -7.68 -15.91 12.01
C HIS A 151 -7.05 -17.30 11.93
N GLY A 152 -6.64 -17.74 10.73
CA GLY A 152 -5.96 -19.02 10.52
C GLY A 152 -4.66 -19.12 11.33
N HIS A 153 -3.84 -18.06 11.33
CA HIS A 153 -2.61 -18.01 12.13
C HIS A 153 -2.90 -18.02 13.64
N ALA A 154 -3.91 -17.27 14.11
CA ALA A 154 -4.30 -17.26 15.51
C ALA A 154 -4.75 -18.66 15.99
N ARG A 155 -5.50 -19.41 15.17
CA ARG A 155 -5.88 -20.81 15.46
C ARG A 155 -4.67 -21.74 15.57
N ASN A 156 -3.62 -21.48 14.80
CA ASN A 156 -2.35 -22.21 14.85
C ASN A 156 -1.40 -21.69 15.94
N ARG A 157 -1.85 -20.76 16.81
CA ARG A 157 -1.04 -20.13 17.88
C ARG A 157 0.19 -19.37 17.35
N ASN A 158 0.15 -18.96 16.09
CA ASN A 158 1.17 -18.12 15.49
C ASN A 158 0.82 -16.66 15.80
N GLN A 159 1.70 -15.97 16.52
CA GLN A 159 1.56 -14.54 16.77
C GLN A 159 2.12 -13.76 15.57
N ILE A 160 1.23 -13.32 14.69
CA ILE A 160 1.55 -12.46 13.56
C ILE A 160 0.61 -11.25 13.55
N VAL A 161 1.02 -10.20 12.86
CA VAL A 161 0.16 -9.09 12.46
C VAL A 161 -0.15 -9.21 10.97
N VAL A 162 -1.38 -8.83 10.61
CA VAL A 162 -1.77 -8.62 9.22
C VAL A 162 -2.13 -7.15 9.02
N LEU A 163 -1.44 -6.47 8.11
CA LEU A 163 -1.74 -5.10 7.72
C LEU A 163 -2.47 -5.11 6.38
N ALA A 164 -3.70 -4.61 6.36
CA ALA A 164 -4.54 -4.54 5.18
C ALA A 164 -4.73 -3.08 4.75
N LEU A 165 -4.36 -2.77 3.50
CA LEU A 165 -4.41 -1.42 2.97
C LEU A 165 -5.68 -1.23 2.14
N CYS A 166 -6.29 -0.06 2.24
CA CYS A 166 -7.37 0.35 1.35
C CYS A 166 -7.41 1.88 1.17
N GLY A 167 -8.08 2.37 0.12
CA GLY A 167 -8.34 3.81 -0.05
C GLY A 167 -9.64 4.26 0.62
N ASP A 168 -9.90 5.56 0.64
CA ASP A 168 -11.15 6.14 1.13
C ASP A 168 -12.39 5.57 0.44
N GLY A 169 -12.34 5.38 -0.88
CA GLY A 169 -13.46 4.84 -1.63
C GLY A 169 -13.83 3.40 -1.29
N ALA A 170 -12.84 2.58 -0.93
CA ALA A 170 -13.07 1.20 -0.52
C ALA A 170 -13.86 1.10 0.80
N THR A 171 -13.90 2.18 1.60
CA THR A 171 -14.66 2.20 2.86
C THR A 171 -16.18 2.28 2.69
N SER A 172 -16.66 2.37 1.44
CA SER A 172 -18.07 2.31 1.07
C SER A 172 -18.51 0.93 0.56
N GLU A 173 -17.57 0.00 0.38
CA GLU A 173 -17.89 -1.36 -0.06
C GLU A 173 -18.43 -2.23 1.09
N GLY A 174 -19.32 -3.17 0.77
CA GLY A 174 -19.84 -4.15 1.73
C GLY A 174 -18.72 -4.96 2.39
N ASP A 175 -17.74 -5.40 1.60
CA ASP A 175 -16.60 -6.19 2.08
C ASP A 175 -15.77 -5.47 3.15
N PHE A 176 -15.69 -4.13 3.10
CA PHE A 176 -15.04 -3.35 4.15
C PHE A 176 -15.80 -3.47 5.47
N HIS A 177 -17.13 -3.30 5.43
CA HIS A 177 -17.99 -3.45 6.61
C HIS A 177 -17.93 -4.86 7.21
N GLU A 178 -17.96 -5.87 6.35
CA GLU A 178 -17.88 -7.27 6.74
C GLU A 178 -16.51 -7.59 7.37
N ALA A 179 -15.41 -7.13 6.77
CA ALA A 179 -14.06 -7.33 7.29
C ALA A 179 -13.87 -6.74 8.69
N LEU A 180 -14.32 -5.50 8.92
CA LEU A 180 -14.23 -4.87 10.24
C LEU A 180 -15.01 -5.67 11.29
N ASN A 181 -16.25 -6.06 10.96
CA ASN A 181 -17.10 -6.82 11.88
C ASN A 181 -16.52 -8.20 12.20
N PHE A 182 -16.06 -8.94 11.18
CA PHE A 182 -15.49 -10.27 11.36
C PHE A 182 -14.18 -10.21 12.17
N ALA A 183 -13.31 -9.24 11.88
CA ALA A 183 -12.09 -9.03 12.65
C ALA A 183 -12.38 -8.71 14.12
N ALA A 184 -13.41 -7.90 14.39
CA ALA A 184 -13.84 -7.53 15.74
C ALA A 184 -14.28 -8.77 16.54
N VAL A 185 -15.22 -9.54 15.99
CA VAL A 185 -15.78 -10.74 16.63
C VAL A 185 -14.69 -11.78 16.90
N LEU A 186 -13.76 -11.96 15.94
CA LEU A 186 -12.68 -12.93 16.05
C LEU A 186 -11.47 -12.41 16.85
N LYS A 187 -11.48 -11.13 17.25
CA LYS A 187 -10.32 -10.42 17.81
C LYS A 187 -9.05 -10.66 16.96
N ALA A 188 -9.21 -10.64 15.65
CA ALA A 188 -8.13 -10.95 14.72
C ALA A 188 -7.03 -9.87 14.80
N PRO A 189 -5.73 -10.24 14.77
CA PRO A 189 -4.63 -9.27 14.86
C PRO A 189 -4.40 -8.53 13.53
N VAL A 190 -5.40 -7.73 13.13
CA VAL A 190 -5.45 -7.02 11.86
C VAL A 190 -5.39 -5.50 12.08
N ILE A 191 -4.53 -4.84 11.32
CA ILE A 191 -4.51 -3.38 11.18
C ILE A 191 -5.11 -3.05 9.81
N PHE A 192 -6.17 -2.25 9.78
CA PHE A 192 -6.75 -1.70 8.57
C PHE A 192 -6.21 -0.29 8.36
N LEU A 193 -5.33 -0.10 7.37
CA LEU A 193 -4.79 1.21 7.02
C LEU A 193 -5.59 1.80 5.85
N VAL A 194 -6.40 2.82 6.16
CA VAL A 194 -7.13 3.60 5.17
C VAL A 194 -6.25 4.76 4.72
N GLN A 195 -5.82 4.74 3.46
CA GLN A 195 -5.13 5.85 2.82
C GLN A 195 -6.16 6.81 2.23
N ASN A 196 -6.59 7.79 3.02
CA ASN A 196 -7.58 8.77 2.64
C ASN A 196 -6.90 9.89 1.84
N ASN A 197 -6.95 9.79 0.52
CA ASN A 197 -6.39 10.81 -0.38
C ASN A 197 -7.44 11.85 -0.85
N GLY A 198 -8.65 11.78 -0.28
CA GLY A 198 -9.76 12.67 -0.57
C GLY A 198 -10.61 12.30 -1.77
N PHE A 199 -10.20 11.33 -2.61
CA PHE A 199 -10.89 11.00 -3.87
C PHE A 199 -10.89 9.52 -4.24
N ALA A 200 -12.10 9.00 -4.48
CA ALA A 200 -12.32 7.73 -5.18
C ALA A 200 -12.45 7.98 -6.69
N ILE A 201 -11.34 7.84 -7.42
CA ILE A 201 -11.19 8.30 -8.82
C ILE A 201 -11.45 9.81 -8.91
N SER A 202 -12.69 10.20 -9.18
CA SER A 202 -13.19 11.57 -9.30
C SER A 202 -14.25 11.94 -8.27
N VAL A 203 -14.70 10.99 -7.46
CA VAL A 203 -15.71 11.20 -6.41
C VAL A 203 -15.02 11.75 -5.17
N PRO A 204 -15.29 13.00 -4.74
CA PRO A 204 -14.69 13.56 -3.53
C PRO A 204 -15.24 12.88 -2.27
N LEU A 205 -14.45 12.84 -1.20
CA LEU A 205 -14.80 12.22 0.07
C LEU A 205 -16.17 12.64 0.63
N ALA A 206 -16.54 13.91 0.48
CA ALA A 206 -17.84 14.44 0.92
C ALA A 206 -19.05 13.77 0.24
N ARG A 207 -18.85 13.14 -0.92
CA ARG A 207 -19.86 12.32 -1.62
C ARG A 207 -19.70 10.83 -1.35
N GLN A 208 -18.67 10.43 -0.62
CA GLN A 208 -18.36 9.04 -0.30
C GLN A 208 -18.88 8.64 1.09
N SER A 209 -18.72 9.52 2.08
CA SER A 209 -19.10 9.23 3.46
C SER A 209 -19.55 10.49 4.20
N ALA A 210 -20.58 10.34 5.04
CA ALA A 210 -21.04 11.39 5.96
C ALA A 210 -20.39 11.28 7.35
N ALA A 211 -19.58 10.24 7.59
CA ALA A 211 -18.88 10.08 8.87
C ALA A 211 -17.91 11.25 9.10
N PRO A 212 -17.75 11.76 10.35
CA PRO A 212 -16.80 12.83 10.66
C PRO A 212 -15.36 12.48 10.25
N SER A 213 -15.04 11.19 10.27
CA SER A 213 -13.84 10.64 9.66
C SER A 213 -14.05 9.17 9.28
N LEU A 214 -13.16 8.58 8.48
CA LEU A 214 -13.21 7.16 8.17
C LEU A 214 -12.82 6.27 9.36
N ALA A 215 -11.95 6.73 10.25
CA ALA A 215 -11.64 6.03 11.51
C ALA A 215 -12.89 5.83 12.40
N HIS A 216 -13.85 6.76 12.36
CA HIS A 216 -15.12 6.62 13.10
C HIS A 216 -15.93 5.39 12.69
N LYS A 217 -15.74 4.85 11.48
CA LYS A 217 -16.40 3.63 11.05
C LYS A 217 -16.05 2.44 11.94
N GLY A 218 -14.85 2.41 12.55
CA GLY A 218 -14.45 1.37 13.50
C GLY A 218 -15.20 1.41 14.83
N VAL A 219 -15.66 2.59 15.27
CA VAL A 219 -16.36 2.76 16.57
C VAL A 219 -17.61 1.89 16.63
N GLY A 220 -18.38 1.82 15.54
CA GLY A 220 -19.59 1.01 15.47
C GLY A 220 -19.36 -0.50 15.60
N TYR A 221 -18.14 -0.98 15.31
CA TYR A 221 -17.74 -2.38 15.44
C TYR A 221 -17.00 -2.67 16.75
N GLY A 222 -16.78 -1.66 17.60
CA GLY A 222 -16.05 -1.81 18.86
C GLY A 222 -14.60 -2.23 18.66
N ILE A 223 -13.92 -1.65 17.66
CA ILE A 223 -12.49 -1.87 17.37
C ILE A 223 -11.70 -0.59 17.64
N GLY A 224 -10.38 -0.71 17.75
CA GLY A 224 -9.53 0.48 17.87
C GLY A 224 -9.62 1.32 16.61
N SER A 225 -9.68 2.64 16.76
CA SER A 225 -9.76 3.62 15.67
C SER A 225 -8.81 4.79 15.93
N GLU A 226 -8.02 5.19 14.94
CA GLU A 226 -7.18 6.39 15.02
C GLU A 226 -7.10 7.13 13.69
N GLN A 227 -6.86 8.44 13.76
CA GLN A 227 -6.56 9.29 12.62
C GLN A 227 -5.15 9.85 12.71
N VAL A 228 -4.45 9.93 11.58
CA VAL A 228 -3.06 10.38 11.50
C VAL A 228 -2.86 11.29 10.28
N ASP A 229 -2.02 12.31 10.40
CA ASP A 229 -1.53 13.05 9.23
C ASP A 229 -0.67 12.08 8.41
N GLY A 230 -1.24 11.60 7.30
CA GLY A 230 -0.63 10.62 6.42
C GLY A 230 0.61 11.14 5.69
N ASN A 231 0.87 12.44 5.74
CA ASN A 231 2.07 13.08 5.21
C ASN A 231 3.08 13.46 6.31
N ASP A 232 2.85 13.05 7.56
CA ASP A 232 3.81 13.10 8.65
C ASP A 232 4.44 11.71 8.88
N PRO A 233 5.68 11.47 8.41
CA PRO A 233 6.34 10.17 8.54
C PRO A 233 6.56 9.73 10.00
N VAL A 234 6.78 10.68 10.91
CA VAL A 234 7.01 10.39 12.33
C VAL A 234 5.72 9.90 12.96
N ALA A 235 4.60 10.57 12.66
CA ALA A 235 3.29 10.18 13.13
C ALA A 235 2.85 8.83 12.55
N MET A 236 3.04 8.61 11.25
CA MET A 236 2.71 7.34 10.59
C MET A 236 3.42 6.14 11.24
N LEU A 237 4.74 6.24 11.45
CA LEU A 237 5.49 5.17 12.12
C LEU A 237 5.03 4.97 13.57
N ALA A 238 4.92 6.05 14.35
CA ALA A 238 4.53 5.96 15.76
C ALA A 238 3.15 5.30 15.95
N VAL A 239 2.16 5.68 15.13
CA VAL A 239 0.80 5.14 15.20
C VAL A 239 0.77 3.67 14.74
N LEU A 240 1.45 3.31 13.65
CA LEU A 240 1.47 1.93 13.15
C LEU A 240 2.25 0.99 14.07
N ASP A 241 3.36 1.43 14.68
CA ASP A 241 4.09 0.63 15.66
C ASP A 241 3.25 0.35 16.91
N GLU A 242 2.50 1.36 17.38
CA GLU A 242 1.58 1.16 18.50
C GLU A 242 0.39 0.28 18.10
N ALA A 243 -0.17 0.46 16.90
CA ALA A 243 -1.26 -0.38 16.40
C ALA A 243 -0.80 -1.85 16.32
N ARG A 244 0.42 -2.10 15.85
CA ARG A 244 1.05 -3.42 15.85
C ARG A 244 1.12 -4.02 17.24
N ARG A 245 1.64 -3.27 18.21
CA ARG A 245 1.70 -3.74 19.60
C ARG A 245 0.31 -4.03 20.16
N TYR A 246 -0.64 -3.13 19.92
CA TYR A 246 -2.01 -3.25 20.39
C TYR A 246 -2.70 -4.52 19.87
N VAL A 247 -2.58 -4.83 18.57
CA VAL A 247 -3.18 -6.03 17.99
C VAL A 247 -2.50 -7.32 18.47
N LEU A 248 -1.17 -7.30 18.69
CA LEU A 248 -0.41 -8.44 19.22
C LEU A 248 -0.71 -8.74 20.68
N ASP A 249 -0.98 -7.71 21.48
CA ASP A 249 -1.41 -7.83 22.88
C ASP A 249 -2.84 -8.43 23.00
N GLY A 250 -3.50 -8.75 21.88
CA GLY A 250 -4.80 -9.41 21.84
C GLY A 250 -5.99 -8.48 22.07
N ASN A 251 -5.78 -7.16 21.93
CA ASN A 251 -6.82 -6.15 22.13
C ASN A 251 -7.82 -6.04 20.96
N GLY A 252 -7.70 -6.90 19.95
CA GLY A 252 -8.51 -6.89 18.73
C GLY A 252 -7.92 -6.00 17.64
N PRO A 253 -8.61 -5.87 16.49
CA PRO A 253 -8.12 -5.13 15.33
C PRO A 253 -8.15 -3.61 15.55
N VAL A 254 -7.45 -2.89 14.68
CA VAL A 254 -7.40 -1.42 14.65
C VAL A 254 -7.65 -0.91 13.23
N ILE A 255 -8.41 0.16 13.08
CA ILE A 255 -8.45 0.99 11.88
C ILE A 255 -7.62 2.27 12.09
N VAL A 256 -6.72 2.54 11.16
CA VAL A 256 -5.93 3.76 11.09
C VAL A 256 -6.29 4.51 9.81
N GLU A 257 -6.82 5.71 9.93
CA GLU A 257 -7.06 6.61 8.80
C GLU A 257 -5.90 7.58 8.64
N ALA A 258 -5.16 7.42 7.54
CA ALA A 258 -4.09 8.32 7.16
C ALA A 258 -4.61 9.38 6.18
N HIS A 259 -4.62 10.63 6.61
CA HIS A 259 -5.00 11.79 5.80
C HIS A 259 -3.84 12.18 4.89
N THR A 260 -3.94 11.86 3.61
CA THR A 260 -2.87 12.05 2.63
C THR A 260 -3.45 12.63 1.34
N TYR A 261 -2.68 12.65 0.26
CA TYR A 261 -3.15 13.13 -1.02
C TYR A 261 -2.42 12.46 -2.18
N ARG A 262 -3.17 12.15 -3.24
CA ARG A 262 -2.64 11.64 -4.49
C ARG A 262 -2.35 12.83 -5.39
N ILE A 263 -1.10 13.24 -5.53
CA ILE A 263 -0.72 14.42 -6.32
C ILE A 263 -1.06 14.21 -7.80
N ASP A 264 -0.68 13.04 -8.33
CA ASP A 264 -0.94 12.67 -9.72
C ASP A 264 -2.40 12.22 -9.97
N GLY A 265 -2.74 11.95 -11.23
CA GLY A 265 -4.05 11.43 -11.62
C GLY A 265 -4.40 10.09 -10.95
N HIS A 266 -5.65 9.64 -11.07
CA HIS A 266 -6.04 8.33 -10.54
C HIS A 266 -5.16 7.20 -11.06
N THR A 267 -4.94 7.22 -12.37
CA THR A 267 -3.96 6.43 -13.13
C THR A 267 -3.44 7.30 -14.27
N ASN A 268 -2.51 6.78 -15.06
CA ASN A 268 -2.06 7.41 -16.31
C ASN A 268 -3.17 7.65 -17.36
N ALA A 269 -4.37 7.07 -17.18
CA ALA A 269 -5.52 7.24 -18.07
C ALA A 269 -6.54 8.29 -17.59
N ASP A 270 -6.32 8.91 -16.43
CA ASP A 270 -7.24 9.86 -15.80
C ASP A 270 -6.79 11.31 -15.96
N ASP A 271 -7.75 12.23 -16.12
CA ASP A 271 -7.52 13.66 -16.14
C ASP A 271 -8.06 14.32 -14.85
N PRO A 272 -7.19 14.61 -13.88
CA PRO A 272 -7.61 15.17 -12.60
C PRO A 272 -8.09 16.62 -12.66
N THR A 273 -7.76 17.35 -13.72
CA THR A 273 -8.15 18.78 -13.85
C THR A 273 -9.65 18.96 -13.96
N ARG A 274 -10.38 17.88 -14.27
CA ARG A 274 -11.84 17.85 -14.39
C ARG A 274 -12.58 17.88 -13.06
N TYR A 275 -11.91 17.53 -11.96
CA TYR A 275 -12.57 17.36 -10.66
C TYR A 275 -11.75 17.85 -9.46
N ARG A 276 -10.52 18.36 -9.67
CA ARG A 276 -9.67 18.95 -8.63
C ARG A 276 -9.16 20.31 -9.08
N THR A 277 -8.99 21.22 -8.12
CA THR A 277 -8.44 22.55 -8.39
C THR A 277 -6.91 22.57 -8.27
N ALA A 278 -6.25 23.43 -9.04
CA ALA A 278 -4.80 23.61 -8.93
C ALA A 278 -4.40 24.06 -7.52
N ASP A 279 -5.15 24.96 -6.88
CA ASP A 279 -4.90 25.45 -5.53
C ASP A 279 -4.99 24.35 -4.46
N GLU A 280 -5.87 23.37 -4.65
CA GLU A 280 -5.93 22.20 -3.78
C GLU A 280 -4.68 21.33 -3.92
N VAL A 281 -4.27 21.03 -5.15
CA VAL A 281 -3.05 20.24 -5.41
C VAL A 281 -1.82 20.95 -4.85
N GLN A 282 -1.66 22.25 -5.09
CA GLN A 282 -0.50 23.03 -4.60
C GLN A 282 -0.42 23.05 -3.06
N ARG A 283 -1.55 23.12 -2.36
CA ARG A 283 -1.58 23.01 -0.89
C ARG A 283 -1.05 21.67 -0.39
N TRP A 284 -1.27 20.60 -1.14
CA TRP A 284 -0.74 19.28 -0.81
C TRP A 284 0.70 19.06 -1.27
N CYS A 285 1.14 19.66 -2.38
CA CYS A 285 2.56 19.71 -2.76
C CYS A 285 3.40 20.35 -1.65
N ALA A 286 2.90 21.43 -1.01
CA ALA A 286 3.55 22.07 0.12
C ALA A 286 3.58 21.22 1.41
N ARG A 287 2.96 20.03 1.39
CA ARG A 287 2.91 19.07 2.49
C ARG A 287 3.64 17.77 2.13
N ASP A 288 4.57 17.79 1.18
CA ASP A 288 5.34 16.62 0.75
C ASP A 288 6.01 15.94 1.97
N PRO A 289 5.73 14.65 2.22
CA PRO A 289 6.29 13.93 3.38
C PRO A 289 7.82 13.81 3.33
N ILE A 290 8.43 13.78 2.14
CA ILE A 290 9.89 13.68 2.00
C ILE A 290 10.52 15.00 2.43
N ALA A 291 10.06 16.12 1.86
CA ALA A 291 10.58 17.45 2.20
C ALA A 291 10.41 17.76 3.69
N ARG A 292 9.28 17.35 4.28
CA ARG A 292 8.99 17.50 5.70
C ARG A 292 10.01 16.78 6.59
N LEU A 293 10.30 15.51 6.28
CA LEU A 293 11.24 14.73 7.08
C LEU A 293 12.70 15.11 6.83
N ASP A 294 13.06 15.49 5.60
CA ASP A 294 14.38 16.04 5.26
C ASP A 294 14.70 17.27 6.12
N ALA A 295 13.77 18.23 6.16
CA ALA A 295 13.90 19.45 6.96
C ALA A 295 14.08 19.12 8.45
N TYR A 296 13.27 18.20 8.99
CA TYR A 296 13.40 17.77 10.39
C TYR A 296 14.76 17.14 10.68
N LEU A 297 15.17 16.14 9.89
CA LEU A 297 16.41 15.39 10.11
C LEU A 297 17.65 16.29 10.00
N ARG A 298 17.64 17.26 9.08
CA ARG A 298 18.71 18.28 8.98
C ARG A 298 18.73 19.19 10.19
N ALA A 299 17.58 19.67 10.63
CA ALA A 299 17.47 20.57 11.78
C ALA A 299 18.00 19.93 13.08
N VAL A 300 17.84 18.61 13.24
CA VAL A 300 18.39 17.87 14.39
C VAL A 300 19.78 17.27 14.15
N GLY A 301 20.41 17.56 12.99
CA GLY A 301 21.77 17.13 12.67
C GLY A 301 21.95 15.62 12.46
N LEU A 302 20.89 14.92 12.02
CA LEU A 302 20.92 13.48 11.76
C LEU A 302 21.32 13.11 10.33
N ILE A 303 21.21 14.05 9.39
CA ILE A 303 21.63 13.89 8.00
C ILE A 303 22.25 15.19 7.47
N ASP A 304 23.10 15.07 6.45
CA ASP A 304 23.64 16.20 5.70
C ASP A 304 23.46 16.07 4.18
N ASP A 305 24.06 16.98 3.41
CA ASP A 305 23.98 16.95 1.94
C ASP A 305 24.65 15.73 1.31
N ALA A 306 25.68 15.18 1.93
CA ALA A 306 26.37 13.99 1.44
C ALA A 306 25.50 12.75 1.62
N ASP A 307 24.80 12.63 2.76
CA ASP A 307 23.83 11.56 3.01
C ASP A 307 22.70 11.59 1.97
N ILE A 308 22.14 12.78 1.69
CA ILE A 308 21.09 12.94 0.69
C ILE A 308 21.58 12.61 -0.72
N ALA A 309 22.79 13.04 -1.08
CA ALA A 309 23.38 12.73 -2.37
C ALA A 309 23.56 11.20 -2.55
N ALA A 310 24.00 10.51 -1.49
CA ALA A 310 24.16 9.06 -1.52
C ALA A 310 22.82 8.32 -1.71
N ILE A 311 21.77 8.71 -0.97
CA ILE A 311 20.42 8.14 -1.11
C ILE A 311 19.86 8.39 -2.52
N LYS A 312 20.05 9.59 -3.09
CA LYS A 312 19.62 9.90 -4.46
C LYS A 312 20.35 9.05 -5.50
N ALA A 313 21.65 8.84 -5.34
CA ALA A 313 22.42 7.97 -6.23
C ALA A 313 21.93 6.51 -6.17
N GLU A 314 21.58 6.04 -4.97
CA GLU A 314 20.94 4.73 -4.80
C GLU A 314 19.57 4.67 -5.49
N ALA A 315 18.73 5.69 -5.32
CA ALA A 315 17.42 5.78 -5.95
C ALA A 315 17.52 5.76 -7.49
N GLU A 316 18.53 6.43 -8.07
CA GLU A 316 18.80 6.34 -9.51
C GLU A 316 19.27 4.96 -9.95
N THR A 317 20.07 4.28 -9.13
CA THR A 317 20.49 2.89 -9.39
C THR A 317 19.28 1.96 -9.44
N LEU A 318 18.36 2.10 -8.47
CA LEU A 318 17.08 1.38 -8.44
C LEU A 318 16.24 1.67 -9.69
N ALA A 319 16.06 2.94 -10.04
CA ALA A 319 15.28 3.33 -11.22
C ALA A 319 15.88 2.80 -12.52
N ALA A 320 17.21 2.80 -12.65
CA ALA A 320 17.89 2.21 -13.79
C ALA A 320 17.67 0.70 -13.87
N ALA A 321 17.73 -0.01 -12.74
CA ALA A 321 17.45 -1.45 -12.68
C ALA A 321 16.01 -1.76 -13.09
N VAL A 322 15.02 -1.02 -12.55
CA VAL A 322 13.60 -1.16 -12.92
C VAL A 322 13.40 -0.92 -14.41
N ARG A 323 13.96 0.16 -14.95
CA ARG A 323 13.88 0.47 -16.38
C ARG A 323 14.46 -0.66 -17.22
N ASN A 324 15.63 -1.18 -16.87
CA ASN A 324 16.27 -2.24 -17.62
C ASN A 324 15.46 -3.55 -17.55
N GLY A 325 14.97 -3.93 -16.36
CA GLY A 325 14.16 -5.13 -16.17
C GLY A 325 12.79 -5.09 -16.85
N MET A 326 12.17 -3.92 -16.92
CA MET A 326 10.91 -3.72 -17.66
C MET A 326 11.09 -3.60 -19.18
N ASN A 327 12.33 -3.41 -19.66
CA ASN A 327 12.66 -3.42 -21.09
C ASN A 327 13.20 -4.78 -21.56
N ALA A 328 13.44 -5.72 -20.66
CA ALA A 328 13.87 -7.06 -21.03
C ALA A 328 12.70 -7.86 -21.63
N ASP A 329 12.94 -8.51 -22.76
CA ASP A 329 11.96 -9.41 -23.36
C ASP A 329 11.74 -10.61 -22.44
N ARG A 330 10.47 -10.95 -22.22
CA ARG A 330 10.07 -12.14 -21.47
C ARG A 330 9.33 -13.08 -22.41
N PRO A 331 9.87 -14.27 -22.69
CA PRO A 331 9.13 -15.25 -23.46
C PRO A 331 7.88 -15.66 -22.67
N VAL A 332 6.73 -15.59 -23.33
CA VAL A 332 5.46 -16.08 -22.78
C VAL A 332 5.29 -17.53 -23.23
N ASP A 333 5.00 -18.42 -22.30
CA ASP A 333 4.60 -19.80 -22.61
C ASP A 333 3.07 -19.86 -22.77
N PRO A 334 2.53 -20.10 -23.99
CA PRO A 334 1.08 -20.17 -24.20
C PRO A 334 0.40 -21.25 -23.35
N ASP A 335 1.14 -22.28 -22.92
CA ASP A 335 0.59 -23.33 -22.05
C ASP A 335 0.24 -22.79 -20.65
N ASP A 336 0.83 -21.66 -20.21
CA ASP A 336 0.57 -21.07 -18.89
C ASP A 336 -0.87 -20.55 -18.74
N LEU A 337 -1.55 -20.23 -19.85
CA LEU A 337 -2.99 -19.89 -19.85
C LEU A 337 -3.86 -21.01 -19.24
N PHE A 338 -3.40 -22.26 -19.32
CA PHE A 338 -4.12 -23.44 -18.85
C PHE A 338 -3.49 -24.05 -17.59
N ARG A 339 -2.17 -23.92 -17.43
CA ARG A 339 -1.37 -24.62 -16.40
C ARG A 339 -1.78 -24.29 -14.96
N PHE A 340 -2.14 -23.04 -14.68
CA PHE A 340 -2.30 -22.54 -13.31
C PHE A 340 -3.75 -22.27 -12.89
N VAL A 341 -4.73 -22.73 -13.68
CA VAL A 341 -6.17 -22.51 -13.38
C VAL A 341 -6.64 -23.40 -12.22
N PHE A 342 -6.24 -24.67 -12.21
CA PHE A 342 -6.57 -25.66 -11.18
C PHE A 342 -5.33 -26.47 -10.80
N ALA A 343 -5.33 -27.06 -9.60
CA ALA A 343 -4.28 -28.01 -9.20
C ALA A 343 -4.22 -29.23 -10.14
N GLU A 344 -5.39 -29.68 -10.61
CA GLU A 344 -5.52 -30.68 -11.67
C GLU A 344 -6.44 -30.12 -12.76
N PRO A 345 -6.02 -30.10 -14.05
CA PRO A 345 -6.83 -29.53 -15.11
C PRO A 345 -8.08 -30.38 -15.34
N THR A 346 -9.24 -29.74 -15.52
CA THR A 346 -10.49 -30.44 -15.82
C THR A 346 -10.46 -31.07 -17.22
N PRO A 347 -11.31 -32.07 -17.53
CA PRO A 347 -11.41 -32.61 -18.89
C PRO A 347 -11.65 -31.53 -19.95
N ALA A 348 -12.53 -30.57 -19.67
CA ALA A 348 -12.81 -29.45 -20.58
C ALA A 348 -11.59 -28.53 -20.76
N LEU A 349 -10.84 -28.24 -19.69
CA LEU A 349 -9.63 -27.41 -19.79
C LEU A 349 -8.54 -28.10 -20.61
N ARG A 350 -8.40 -29.43 -20.49
CA ARG A 350 -7.46 -30.20 -21.32
C ARG A 350 -7.86 -30.20 -22.79
N GLU A 351 -9.15 -30.27 -23.11
CA GLU A 351 -9.65 -30.17 -24.48
C GLU A 351 -9.36 -28.79 -25.09
N GLN A 352 -9.65 -27.71 -24.36
CA GLN A 352 -9.34 -26.34 -24.77
C GLN A 352 -7.83 -26.13 -24.96
N HIS A 353 -7.00 -26.66 -24.05
CA HIS A 353 -5.55 -26.59 -24.15
C HIS A 353 -5.04 -27.32 -25.42
N ALA A 354 -5.57 -28.51 -25.71
CA ALA A 354 -5.23 -29.25 -26.92
C ALA A 354 -5.65 -28.52 -28.20
N GLN A 355 -6.83 -27.88 -28.20
CA GLN A 355 -7.30 -27.05 -29.32
C GLN A 355 -6.37 -25.87 -29.57
N ALA A 356 -6.02 -25.10 -28.53
CA ALA A 356 -5.11 -23.95 -28.64
C ALA A 356 -3.72 -24.36 -29.14
N ARG A 357 -3.18 -25.50 -28.66
CA ARG A 357 -1.90 -26.03 -29.14
C ARG A 357 -1.94 -26.48 -30.59
N ALA A 358 -3.06 -27.07 -31.04
CA ALA A 358 -3.23 -27.49 -32.42
C ALA A 358 -3.26 -26.27 -33.37
N GLU A 359 -3.94 -25.19 -32.96
CA GLU A 359 -3.99 -23.93 -33.69
C GLU A 359 -2.59 -23.28 -33.78
N LEU A 360 -1.88 -23.16 -32.66
CA LEU A 360 -0.52 -22.62 -32.63
C LEU A 360 0.45 -23.42 -33.52
N ALA A 361 0.35 -24.75 -33.49
CA ALA A 361 1.18 -25.60 -34.35
C ALA A 361 0.84 -25.41 -35.84
N PHE A 362 -0.43 -25.21 -36.17
CA PHE A 362 -0.87 -24.91 -37.53
C PHE A 362 -0.33 -23.56 -38.02
N GLU A 363 -0.43 -22.50 -37.22
CA GLU A 363 0.08 -21.17 -37.58
C GLU A 363 1.60 -21.17 -37.77
N LEU A 364 2.35 -21.80 -36.86
CA LEU A 364 3.81 -21.91 -36.98
C LEU A 364 4.24 -22.66 -38.25
N ALA A 365 3.50 -23.72 -38.64
CA ALA A 365 3.77 -24.44 -39.87
C ALA A 365 3.55 -23.57 -41.13
N GLN A 366 2.57 -22.66 -41.11
CA GLN A 366 2.34 -21.73 -42.22
C GLN A 366 3.46 -20.71 -42.35
N VAL A 367 3.97 -20.17 -41.24
CA VAL A 367 5.08 -19.20 -41.24
C VAL A 367 6.37 -19.81 -41.79
N VAL A 368 6.67 -21.08 -41.48
CA VAL A 368 7.87 -21.78 -41.99
C VAL A 368 7.77 -22.14 -43.48
N SER A 369 6.55 -22.18 -44.02
CA SER A 369 6.28 -22.51 -45.43
C SER A 369 6.30 -21.30 -46.38
N GLN A 370 6.40 -20.09 -45.84
CA GLN A 370 6.59 -18.83 -46.57
C GLN A 370 8.05 -18.40 -46.49
#